data_AF-A0AAD9YT82-F1
#
_entry.id   AF-A0AAD9YT82-F1
#
_cell.length_a   1.000
_cell.length_b   1.000
_cell.length_c   1.000
_cell.angle_alpha   90.00
_cell.angle_beta   90.00
_cell.angle_gamma   90.00
#
_symmetry.space_group_name_H-M   'P 1'
#
loop_
_entity.id
_entity.type
_entity.pdbx_description
1 polymer ?
#
loop_
_entity_poly.entity_id
_entity_poly.type
_entity_poly.pdbx_seq_one_letter_code
_entity_poly.pdbx_strand_id
1 'polypeptide(L)'
;MPTFSAKAQLTRGFKNGFGWLPSGWRRSAVVNIGLMSIVLLILLGVLAVAVSKTGGDFRQSWKFYDAECRGSNTSTANTLLHLLINILSTTILASSNFFMQVLNAPSRLEVDAAHARGIWLDIGIPSWRNAFYLSYFKLFTWLSLFITSIPIHMLFNSSVFHMHSLMGDFHLTIATESFLHGAPYSLPGASLLTNELLSEAPKKKAEYEYYGFGTEFLVPTFQDFLSQNYAAQAKYTSKTAAQAKTWNRLEAKECSEIYGSECKGLRDYRDVVLVTKGSGWRRADLWNLSIAADELWEPIVPRDQLKTLWCDTQ
;
A
#
# COMPACT_ATOMS: atom_id res chain seq x y z
N MET A 1 44.58 -66.68 -16.65
CA MET A 1 44.31 -66.02 -15.36
C MET A 1 45.58 -65.30 -14.90
N PRO A 2 45.54 -64.16 -14.20
CA PRO A 2 44.37 -63.42 -13.72
C PRO A 2 44.28 -61.97 -14.22
N THR A 3 43.03 -61.52 -14.28
CA THR A 3 42.50 -60.16 -14.28
C THR A 3 42.80 -59.42 -12.98
N PHE A 4 42.98 -58.10 -13.01
CA PHE A 4 42.77 -57.26 -11.82
C PHE A 4 41.86 -56.07 -12.12
N SER A 5 40.73 -56.08 -11.43
CA SER A 5 39.65 -55.09 -11.42
C SER A 5 40.00 -54.03 -10.38
N ALA A 6 40.00 -52.75 -10.77
CA ALA A 6 40.05 -51.63 -9.84
C ALA A 6 38.63 -51.09 -9.65
N LYS A 7 37.91 -51.60 -8.65
CA LYS A 7 36.71 -50.96 -8.12
C LYS A 7 37.12 -49.73 -7.32
N ALA A 8 36.73 -48.55 -7.79
CA ALA A 8 36.76 -47.32 -6.99
C ALA A 8 35.83 -47.49 -5.78
N GLN A 9 36.38 -47.43 -4.57
CA GLN A 9 35.62 -47.34 -3.33
C GLN A 9 35.11 -45.91 -3.16
N LEU A 10 33.83 -45.71 -3.47
CA LEU A 10 33.04 -44.57 -3.05
C LEU A 10 32.47 -44.82 -1.65
N THR A 11 32.25 -43.73 -0.92
CA THR A 11 31.42 -43.58 0.31
C THR A 11 32.18 -43.52 1.65
N ARG A 12 32.63 -42.31 2.00
CA ARG A 12 32.74 -41.88 3.40
C ARG A 12 31.36 -41.35 3.80
N GLY A 13 30.61 -42.14 4.56
CA GLY A 13 29.23 -41.90 4.90
C GLY A 13 29.04 -40.71 5.84
N PHE A 14 28.24 -39.73 5.41
CA PHE A 14 27.39 -38.97 6.33
C PHE A 14 26.30 -39.92 6.82
N LYS A 15 26.31 -40.25 8.11
CA LYS A 15 25.20 -40.96 8.76
C LYS A 15 23.97 -40.05 8.72
N ASN A 16 23.09 -40.27 7.75
CA ASN A 16 21.86 -39.52 7.54
C ASN A 16 20.82 -39.95 8.59
N GLY A 17 20.34 -39.02 9.41
CA GLY A 17 19.23 -39.22 10.36
C GLY A 17 17.84 -39.40 9.74
N PHE A 18 17.75 -39.92 8.51
CA PHE A 18 16.50 -40.05 7.73
C PHE A 18 16.38 -41.44 7.10
N GLY A 19 16.37 -42.50 7.92
CA GLY A 19 16.29 -43.89 7.47
C GLY A 19 14.96 -44.28 6.80
N TRP A 20 13.92 -43.46 6.93
CA TRP A 20 12.60 -43.73 6.30
C TRP A 20 12.47 -43.23 4.85
N LEU A 21 13.43 -42.44 4.34
CA LEU A 21 13.28 -41.79 3.05
C LEU A 21 13.62 -42.75 1.90
N PRO A 22 12.78 -42.83 0.83
CA PRO A 22 13.11 -43.61 -0.36
C PRO A 22 14.41 -43.13 -1.02
N SER A 23 15.13 -44.01 -1.73
CA SER A 23 16.37 -43.65 -2.44
C SER A 23 16.11 -42.99 -3.82
N GLY A 24 17.10 -42.26 -4.33
CA GLY A 24 17.07 -41.66 -5.67
C GLY A 24 16.09 -40.49 -5.79
N TRP A 25 15.47 -40.33 -6.97
CA TRP A 25 14.55 -39.21 -7.27
C TRP A 25 13.34 -39.15 -6.32
N ARG A 26 12.93 -40.29 -5.75
CA ARG A 26 11.83 -40.37 -4.80
C ARG A 26 12.14 -39.60 -3.50
N ARG A 27 13.41 -39.56 -3.07
CA ARG A 27 13.84 -38.71 -1.94
C ARG A 27 13.57 -37.24 -2.24
N SER A 28 14.03 -36.79 -3.41
CA SER A 28 13.85 -35.41 -3.86
C SER A 28 12.37 -35.06 -3.99
N ALA A 29 11.53 -35.99 -4.45
CA ALA A 29 10.09 -35.80 -4.51
C ALA A 29 9.49 -35.57 -3.12
N VAL A 30 9.83 -36.39 -2.12
CA VAL A 30 9.33 -36.21 -0.74
C VAL A 30 9.77 -34.87 -0.16
N VAL A 31 11.03 -34.46 -0.37
CA VAL A 31 11.54 -33.16 0.08
C VAL A 31 10.79 -31.99 -0.58
N ASN A 32 10.59 -32.05 -1.91
CA ASN A 32 9.86 -31.02 -2.65
C ASN A 32 8.39 -30.93 -2.23
N ILE A 33 7.72 -32.08 -1.99
CA ILE A 33 6.35 -32.10 -1.46
C ILE A 33 6.31 -31.41 -0.10
N GLY A 34 7.21 -31.76 0.82
CA GLY A 34 7.27 -31.13 2.13
C GLY A 34 7.48 -29.61 2.06
N LEU A 35 8.39 -29.17 1.19
CA LEU A 35 8.67 -27.75 0.97
C LEU A 35 7.45 -27.01 0.39
N MET A 36 6.79 -27.58 -0.61
CA MET A 36 5.57 -27.00 -1.19
C MET A 36 4.41 -26.98 -0.19
N SER A 37 4.29 -27.99 0.67
CA SER A 37 3.30 -28.00 1.76
C SER A 37 3.55 -26.86 2.75
N ILE A 38 4.80 -26.62 3.13
CA ILE A 38 5.15 -25.50 4.02
C ILE A 38 4.81 -24.16 3.36
N VAL A 39 5.19 -23.96 2.09
CA VAL A 39 4.88 -22.74 1.34
C VAL A 39 3.36 -22.53 1.25
N LEU A 40 2.60 -23.57 0.95
CA LEU A 40 1.14 -23.51 0.90
C LEU A 40 0.55 -23.08 2.25
N LEU A 41 1.01 -23.65 3.36
CA LEU A 41 0.55 -23.28 4.70
C LEU A 41 0.85 -21.82 5.04
N ILE A 42 2.03 -21.32 4.67
CA ILE A 42 2.39 -19.90 4.84
C ILE A 42 1.42 -19.01 4.05
N LEU A 43 1.18 -19.32 2.77
CA LEU A 43 0.31 -18.52 1.91
C LEU A 43 -1.15 -18.54 2.39
N LEU A 44 -1.66 -19.70 2.82
CA LEU A 44 -2.99 -19.83 3.41
C LEU A 44 -3.11 -19.03 4.72
N GLY A 45 -2.07 -19.04 5.57
CA GLY A 45 -2.03 -18.25 6.79
C GLY A 45 -2.07 -16.75 6.50
N VAL A 46 -1.25 -16.28 5.57
CA VAL A 46 -1.24 -14.86 5.13
C VAL A 46 -2.61 -14.47 4.55
N LEU A 47 -3.21 -15.32 3.72
CA LEU A 47 -4.54 -15.08 3.16
C LEU A 47 -5.61 -14.99 4.24
N ALA A 48 -5.62 -15.93 5.19
CA ALA A 48 -6.59 -15.94 6.29
C ALA A 48 -6.47 -14.66 7.14
N VAL A 49 -5.25 -14.23 7.45
CA VAL A 49 -5.02 -12.97 8.17
C VAL A 49 -5.49 -11.78 7.34
N ALA A 50 -5.13 -11.71 6.06
CA ALA A 50 -5.54 -10.62 5.17
C ALA A 50 -7.07 -10.47 5.12
N VAL A 51 -7.79 -11.57 4.85
CA VAL A 51 -9.26 -11.59 4.79
C VAL A 51 -9.88 -11.19 6.13
N SER A 52 -9.31 -11.64 7.25
CA SER A 52 -9.79 -11.25 8.58
C SER A 52 -9.61 -9.76 8.87
N LYS A 53 -8.56 -9.13 8.31
CA LYS A 53 -8.22 -7.72 8.53
C LYS A 53 -8.96 -6.77 7.60
N THR A 54 -9.41 -7.23 6.44
CA THR A 54 -10.21 -6.43 5.48
C THR A 54 -11.72 -6.60 5.66
N GLY A 55 -12.16 -7.30 6.72
CA GLY A 55 -13.58 -7.55 6.95
C GLY A 55 -14.24 -8.41 5.87
N GLY A 56 -13.45 -9.20 5.14
CA GLY A 56 -13.91 -9.98 4.00
C GLY A 56 -14.05 -9.22 2.68
N ASP A 57 -13.70 -7.92 2.63
CA ASP A 57 -13.66 -7.18 1.37
C ASP A 57 -12.38 -7.53 0.58
N PHE A 58 -12.55 -8.11 -0.60
CA PHE A 58 -11.46 -8.48 -1.51
C PHE A 58 -10.94 -7.30 -2.34
N ARG A 59 -11.65 -6.15 -2.35
CA ARG A 59 -11.21 -4.93 -3.04
C ARG A 59 -10.20 -4.15 -2.21
N GLN A 60 -10.18 -4.37 -0.90
CA GLN A 60 -9.30 -3.68 0.02
C GLN A 60 -7.98 -4.46 0.18
N SER A 61 -6.86 -3.74 0.07
CA SER A 61 -5.54 -4.32 0.37
C SER A 61 -5.27 -4.28 1.87
N TRP A 62 -4.65 -5.35 2.40
CA TRP A 62 -4.28 -5.41 3.82
C TRP A 62 -3.05 -4.53 4.12
N LYS A 63 -3.25 -3.46 4.90
CA LYS A 63 -2.15 -2.65 5.46
C LYS A 63 -1.55 -3.37 6.69
N PHE A 64 -0.43 -4.07 6.49
CA PHE A 64 0.22 -4.84 7.55
C PHE A 64 1.41 -4.12 8.23
N TYR A 65 1.92 -3.04 7.62
CA TYR A 65 3.05 -2.27 8.14
C TYR A 65 2.85 -0.77 7.86
N ASP A 66 3.25 0.07 8.82
CA ASP A 66 3.18 1.52 8.75
C ASP A 66 4.42 2.12 9.42
N ALA A 67 5.03 3.14 8.81
CA ALA A 67 6.10 3.89 9.45
C ALA A 67 6.16 5.33 8.92
N GLU A 68 6.91 6.18 9.61
CA GLU A 68 7.13 7.57 9.23
C GLU A 68 7.93 7.69 7.93
N CYS A 69 7.56 8.63 7.05
CA CYS A 69 8.20 8.83 5.74
C CYS A 69 9.71 9.08 5.80
N ARG A 70 10.23 9.63 6.92
CA ARG A 70 11.66 9.93 7.10
C ARG A 70 12.46 8.76 7.67
N GLY A 71 11.80 7.68 8.08
CA GLY A 71 12.48 6.45 8.49
C GLY A 71 12.84 5.61 7.26
N SER A 72 14.10 5.20 7.14
CA SER A 72 14.55 4.23 6.10
C SER A 72 13.97 2.82 6.30
N ASN A 73 13.17 2.63 7.34
CA ASN A 73 12.68 1.34 7.80
C ASN A 73 11.66 0.72 6.82
N THR A 74 10.81 1.52 6.18
CA THR A 74 9.82 1.04 5.18
C THR A 74 10.46 0.56 3.91
N SER A 75 11.43 1.32 3.38
CA SER A 75 12.17 0.93 2.18
C SER A 75 12.95 -0.37 2.42
N THR A 76 13.62 -0.49 3.56
CA THR A 76 14.35 -1.72 3.94
C THR A 76 13.41 -2.91 4.09
N ALA A 77 12.27 -2.73 4.76
CA ALA A 77 11.26 -3.78 4.92
C ALA A 77 10.69 -4.22 3.57
N ASN A 78 10.41 -3.28 2.67
CA ASN A 78 9.94 -3.57 1.32
C ASN A 78 10.97 -4.41 0.54
N THR A 79 12.25 -4.01 0.56
CA THR A 79 13.33 -4.76 -0.08
C THR A 79 13.46 -6.17 0.50
N LEU A 80 13.42 -6.31 1.83
CA LEU A 80 13.51 -7.62 2.48
C LEU A 80 12.32 -8.51 2.11
N LEU A 81 11.11 -7.96 2.07
CA LEU A 81 9.92 -8.71 1.66
C LEU A 81 10.00 -9.17 0.22
N HIS A 82 10.39 -8.31 -0.73
CA HIS A 82 10.59 -8.73 -2.12
C HIS A 82 11.68 -9.80 -2.27
N LEU A 83 12.76 -9.72 -1.48
CA LEU A 83 13.77 -10.77 -1.46
C LEU A 83 13.19 -12.12 -1.00
N LEU A 84 12.42 -12.12 0.09
CA LEU A 84 11.76 -13.34 0.59
C LEU A 84 10.78 -13.91 -0.44
N ILE A 85 9.97 -13.06 -1.04
CA ILE A 85 9.01 -13.45 -2.08
C ILE A 85 9.72 -14.08 -3.29
N ASN A 86 10.83 -13.49 -3.75
CA ASN A 86 11.62 -14.04 -4.85
C ASN A 86 12.23 -15.41 -4.51
N ILE A 87 12.69 -15.62 -3.27
CA ILE A 87 13.16 -16.93 -2.80
C ILE A 87 12.02 -17.95 -2.83
N LEU A 88 10.84 -17.60 -2.31
CA LEU A 88 9.65 -18.48 -2.34
C LEU A 88 9.25 -18.81 -3.79
N SER A 89 9.20 -17.81 -4.66
CA SER A 89 8.82 -17.99 -6.06
C SER A 89 9.81 -18.88 -6.82
N THR A 90 11.11 -18.66 -6.61
CA THR A 90 12.17 -19.49 -7.19
C THR A 90 12.07 -20.94 -6.69
N THR A 91 11.73 -21.12 -5.42
CA THR A 91 11.53 -22.45 -4.82
C THR A 91 10.36 -23.18 -5.47
N ILE A 92 9.20 -22.52 -5.64
CA ILE A 92 8.04 -23.07 -6.34
C ILE A 92 8.42 -23.44 -7.78
N LEU A 93 9.10 -22.54 -8.49
CA LEU A 93 9.53 -22.77 -9.87
C LEU A 93 10.49 -23.97 -9.98
N ALA A 94 11.45 -24.09 -9.07
CA ALA A 94 12.38 -25.21 -9.03
C ALA A 94 11.67 -26.54 -8.75
N SER A 95 10.72 -26.56 -7.80
CA SER A 95 9.91 -27.75 -7.51
C SER A 95 9.00 -28.13 -8.68
N SER A 96 8.32 -27.16 -9.30
CA SER A 96 7.53 -27.40 -10.51
C SER A 96 8.38 -27.98 -11.63
N ASN A 97 9.58 -27.43 -11.86
CA ASN A 97 10.50 -27.96 -12.87
C ASN A 97 10.95 -29.39 -12.56
N PHE A 98 11.23 -29.71 -11.30
CA PHE A 98 11.54 -31.08 -10.88
C PHE A 98 10.40 -32.05 -11.20
N PHE A 99 9.15 -31.73 -10.82
CA PHE A 99 8.00 -32.59 -11.12
C PHE A 99 7.71 -32.68 -12.61
N MET A 100 7.91 -31.59 -13.36
CA MET A 100 7.82 -31.62 -14.82
C MET A 100 8.80 -32.62 -15.44
N GLN A 101 10.05 -32.67 -14.96
CA GLN A 101 11.04 -33.66 -15.42
C GLN A 101 10.63 -35.11 -15.06
N VAL A 102 10.11 -35.33 -13.85
CA VAL A 102 9.61 -36.65 -13.43
C VAL A 102 8.44 -37.11 -14.31
N LEU A 103 7.51 -36.21 -14.65
CA LEU A 103 6.36 -36.51 -15.51
C LEU A 103 6.77 -36.76 -16.97
N ASN A 104 7.81 -36.08 -17.44
CA ASN A 104 8.32 -36.22 -18.81
C ASN A 104 9.17 -37.49 -19.02
N ALA A 105 9.65 -38.10 -17.93
CA ALA A 105 10.42 -39.33 -17.98
C ALA A 105 9.53 -40.53 -18.35
N PRO A 106 9.81 -41.23 -19.46
CA PRO A 106 9.05 -42.41 -19.85
C PRO A 106 9.44 -43.61 -18.96
N SER A 107 8.45 -44.41 -18.57
CA SER A 107 8.67 -45.71 -17.93
C SER A 107 9.13 -46.75 -18.96
N ARG A 108 9.76 -47.83 -18.50
CA ARG A 108 10.22 -48.92 -19.39
C ARG A 108 9.08 -49.48 -20.24
N LEU A 109 7.91 -49.70 -19.66
CA LEU A 109 6.73 -50.18 -20.38
C LEU A 109 6.27 -49.20 -21.48
N GLU A 110 6.34 -47.89 -21.22
CA GLU A 110 5.99 -46.86 -22.21
C GLU A 110 7.01 -46.80 -23.34
N VAL A 111 8.30 -46.99 -23.04
CA VAL A 111 9.37 -47.06 -24.04
C VAL A 111 9.19 -48.29 -24.94
N ASP A 112 8.94 -49.47 -24.36
CA ASP A 112 8.75 -50.70 -25.12
C ASP A 112 7.51 -50.61 -26.03
N ALA A 113 6.42 -50.03 -25.53
CA ALA A 113 5.20 -49.79 -26.31
C ALA A 113 5.36 -48.75 -27.43
N ALA A 114 6.28 -47.79 -27.28
CA ALA A 114 6.63 -46.82 -28.32
C ALA A 114 7.51 -47.47 -29.39
N HIS A 115 8.54 -48.21 -28.99
CA HIS A 115 9.44 -48.91 -29.90
C HIS A 115 8.72 -50.00 -30.71
N ALA A 116 7.75 -50.69 -30.14
CA ALA A 116 6.89 -51.64 -30.87
C ALA A 116 6.11 -50.97 -32.04
N ARG A 117 5.94 -49.65 -32.00
CA ARG A 117 5.29 -48.83 -33.04
C ARG A 117 6.29 -48.07 -33.93
N GLY A 118 7.59 -48.33 -33.79
CA GLY A 118 8.64 -47.61 -34.52
C GLY A 118 8.85 -46.17 -34.07
N ILE A 119 8.39 -45.81 -32.87
CA ILE A 119 8.48 -44.45 -32.31
C ILE A 119 9.59 -44.42 -31.26
N TRP A 120 10.47 -43.42 -31.35
CA TRP A 120 11.50 -43.18 -30.33
C TRP A 120 11.05 -42.09 -29.34
N LEU A 121 11.48 -42.25 -28.09
CA LEU A 121 11.26 -41.30 -26.99
C LEU A 121 12.58 -40.76 -26.47
N ASP A 122 12.59 -39.51 -26.03
CA ASP A 122 13.77 -38.87 -25.46
C ASP A 122 13.95 -39.30 -23.99
N ILE A 123 15.17 -39.52 -23.52
CA ILE A 123 15.42 -39.94 -22.14
C ILE A 123 16.40 -38.97 -21.48
N GLY A 124 16.04 -38.49 -20.29
CA GLY A 124 16.90 -37.62 -19.48
C GLY A 124 16.91 -36.15 -19.90
N ILE A 125 16.07 -35.76 -20.86
CA ILE A 125 15.88 -34.37 -21.28
C ILE A 125 14.39 -34.00 -21.29
N PRO A 126 14.02 -32.73 -21.06
CA PRO A 126 12.65 -32.26 -21.26
C PRO A 126 12.29 -32.35 -22.75
N SER A 127 11.27 -33.12 -23.10
CA SER A 127 10.81 -33.29 -24.48
C SER A 127 9.31 -33.03 -24.61
N TRP A 128 8.96 -32.08 -25.48
CA TRP A 128 7.57 -31.83 -25.87
C TRP A 128 6.95 -33.06 -26.52
N ARG A 129 7.73 -33.83 -27.28
CA ARG A 129 7.27 -35.09 -27.87
C ARG A 129 6.85 -36.09 -26.80
N ASN A 130 7.68 -36.28 -25.78
CA ASN A 130 7.33 -37.13 -24.65
C ASN A 130 6.08 -36.61 -23.93
N ALA A 131 5.97 -35.29 -23.71
CA ALA A 131 4.81 -34.71 -23.02
C ALA A 131 3.49 -35.07 -23.72
N PHE A 132 3.43 -34.99 -25.06
CA PHE A 132 2.22 -35.29 -25.83
C PHE A 132 2.01 -36.76 -26.17
N TYR A 133 3.07 -37.58 -26.18
CA TYR A 133 2.97 -39.01 -26.48
C TYR A 133 2.59 -39.87 -25.27
N LEU A 134 2.97 -39.43 -24.07
CA LEU A 134 2.67 -40.14 -22.82
C LEU A 134 1.19 -40.02 -22.43
N SER A 135 0.79 -40.69 -21.34
CA SER A 135 -0.57 -40.66 -20.81
C SER A 135 -1.15 -39.25 -20.65
N TYR A 136 -2.44 -39.07 -20.95
CA TYR A 136 -3.17 -37.80 -20.77
C TYR A 136 -3.04 -37.22 -19.35
N PHE A 137 -2.93 -38.08 -18.33
CA PHE A 137 -2.69 -37.63 -16.96
C PHE A 137 -1.35 -36.89 -16.83
N LYS A 138 -0.27 -37.47 -17.37
CA LYS A 138 1.07 -36.85 -17.35
C LYS A 138 1.07 -35.54 -18.12
N LEU A 139 0.41 -35.51 -19.28
CA LEU A 139 0.27 -34.29 -20.09
C LEU A 139 -0.45 -33.19 -19.33
N PHE A 140 -1.63 -33.47 -18.75
CA PHE A 140 -2.43 -32.46 -18.07
C PHE A 140 -1.72 -31.91 -16.82
N THR A 141 -1.11 -32.78 -16.00
CA THR A 141 -0.35 -32.32 -14.84
C THR A 141 0.88 -31.52 -15.25
N TRP A 142 1.61 -31.96 -16.29
CA TRP A 142 2.77 -31.23 -16.80
C TRP A 142 2.39 -29.85 -17.34
N LEU A 143 1.31 -29.76 -18.14
CA LEU A 143 0.78 -28.49 -18.64
C LEU A 143 0.30 -27.58 -17.51
N SER A 144 -0.40 -28.12 -16.51
CA SER A 144 -0.86 -27.35 -15.34
C SER A 144 0.32 -26.74 -14.58
N LEU A 145 1.38 -27.51 -14.33
CA LEU A 145 2.59 -27.00 -13.69
C LEU A 145 3.30 -25.94 -14.56
N PHE A 146 3.37 -26.16 -15.87
CA PHE A 146 4.00 -25.23 -16.80
C PHE A 146 3.25 -23.89 -16.86
N ILE A 147 1.93 -23.95 -17.06
CA ILE A 147 1.06 -22.77 -17.20
C ILE A 147 0.98 -22.01 -15.87
N THR A 148 0.96 -22.68 -14.73
CA THR A 148 0.89 -21.99 -13.42
C THR A 148 2.23 -21.37 -13.01
N SER A 149 3.37 -21.99 -13.35
CA SER A 149 4.69 -21.51 -12.91
C SER A 149 5.08 -20.14 -13.49
N ILE A 150 4.65 -19.82 -14.72
CA ILE A 150 4.96 -18.53 -15.39
C ILE A 150 4.28 -17.33 -14.70
N PRO A 151 2.93 -17.29 -14.56
CA PRO A 151 2.23 -16.17 -13.95
C PRO A 151 2.50 -16.06 -12.45
N ILE A 152 2.74 -17.16 -11.74
CA ILE A 152 2.99 -17.12 -10.29
C ILE A 152 4.16 -16.20 -9.95
N HIS A 153 5.27 -16.25 -10.71
CA HIS A 153 6.42 -15.38 -10.46
C HIS A 153 6.13 -13.90 -10.73
N MET A 154 5.26 -13.60 -11.70
CA MET A 154 4.84 -12.22 -11.97
C MET A 154 3.89 -11.71 -10.88
N LEU A 155 2.89 -12.51 -10.51
CA LEU A 155 1.88 -12.15 -9.52
C LEU A 155 2.49 -11.90 -8.13
N PHE A 156 3.50 -12.68 -7.75
CA PHE A 156 4.22 -12.49 -6.48
C PHE A 156 4.95 -11.15 -6.40
N ASN A 157 5.53 -10.66 -7.50
CA ASN A 157 6.20 -9.35 -7.49
C ASN A 157 5.22 -8.18 -7.28
N SER A 158 3.95 -8.37 -7.66
CA SER A 158 2.91 -7.35 -7.51
C SER A 158 2.04 -7.54 -6.27
N SER A 159 2.20 -8.64 -5.51
CA SER A 159 1.32 -8.94 -4.36
C SER A 159 1.61 -8.08 -3.12
N VAL A 160 2.82 -7.52 -3.04
CA VAL A 160 3.22 -6.57 -2.00
C VAL A 160 3.74 -5.33 -2.68
N PHE A 161 3.22 -4.18 -2.27
CA PHE A 161 3.64 -2.89 -2.79
C PHE A 161 3.73 -1.89 -1.65
N HIS A 162 4.75 -1.04 -1.71
CA HIS A 162 4.86 0.10 -0.82
C HIS A 162 4.07 1.27 -1.39
N MET A 163 3.06 1.72 -0.65
CA MET A 163 2.32 2.94 -0.96
C MET A 163 2.80 4.05 -0.02
N HIS A 164 3.13 5.20 -0.58
CA HIS A 164 3.24 6.41 0.24
C HIS A 164 1.81 6.89 0.52
N SER A 165 1.40 6.87 1.79
CA SER A 165 0.18 7.53 2.26
C SER A 165 0.40 9.06 2.32
N LEU A 166 0.79 9.62 1.18
CA LEU A 166 0.64 11.04 0.85
C LEU A 166 -0.82 11.27 0.41
N MET A 167 -1.79 10.70 1.15
CA MET A 167 -3.20 11.09 0.97
C MET A 167 -3.21 12.62 1.01
N GLY A 168 -3.81 13.22 -0.02
CA GLY A 168 -3.64 14.61 -0.45
C GLY A 168 -4.14 15.68 0.53
N ASP A 169 -4.15 15.37 1.82
CA ASP A 169 -4.58 16.24 2.88
C ASP A 169 -3.37 17.06 3.33
N PHE A 170 -3.37 18.32 2.92
CA PHE A 170 -2.50 19.32 3.51
C PHE A 170 -3.36 20.48 3.97
N HIS A 171 -3.21 20.86 5.23
CA HIS A 171 -4.04 21.93 5.78
C HIS A 171 -3.35 23.26 5.48
N LEU A 172 -4.08 24.11 4.76
CA LEU A 172 -3.74 25.51 4.55
C LEU A 172 -4.47 26.35 5.59
N THR A 173 -3.72 26.90 6.55
CA THR A 173 -4.22 27.88 7.50
C THR A 173 -3.74 29.27 7.10
N ILE A 174 -4.64 30.24 7.05
CA ILE A 174 -4.30 31.65 6.88
C ILE A 174 -4.57 32.34 8.21
N ALA A 175 -3.52 32.89 8.84
CA ALA A 175 -3.62 33.49 10.16
C ALA A 175 -2.58 34.60 10.35
N THR A 176 -2.75 35.43 11.38
CA THR A 176 -1.73 36.41 11.77
C THR A 176 -0.61 35.77 12.60
N GLU A 177 0.53 36.45 12.73
CA GLU A 177 1.67 35.96 13.54
C GLU A 177 1.22 35.64 14.98
N SER A 178 0.33 36.45 15.57
CA SER A 178 -0.20 36.25 16.91
C SER A 178 -0.94 34.92 17.11
N PHE A 179 -1.55 34.34 16.06
CA PHE A 179 -2.16 33.01 16.12
C PHE A 179 -1.15 31.92 16.53
N LEU A 180 0.08 32.02 15.99
CA LEU A 180 1.17 31.09 16.29
C LEU A 180 1.68 31.19 17.75
N HIS A 181 1.31 32.28 18.44
CA HIS A 181 1.68 32.51 19.84
C HIS A 181 0.48 32.40 20.79
N GLY A 182 -0.59 31.71 20.37
CA GLY A 182 -1.73 31.38 21.24
C GLY A 182 -2.80 32.46 21.38
N ALA A 183 -2.85 33.42 20.45
CA ALA A 183 -3.92 34.42 20.43
C ALA A 183 -5.30 33.79 20.13
N PRO A 184 -6.39 34.41 20.60
CA PRO A 184 -7.74 33.86 20.41
C PRO A 184 -8.14 33.81 18.93
N TYR A 185 -8.74 32.70 18.54
CA TYR A 185 -9.30 32.47 17.21
C TYR A 185 -10.72 31.87 17.31
N SER A 186 -11.49 31.98 16.23
CA SER A 186 -12.82 31.36 16.10
C SER A 186 -12.92 30.73 14.72
N LEU A 187 -13.48 29.52 14.65
CA LEU A 187 -13.94 28.94 13.39
C LEU A 187 -15.34 29.51 13.05
N PRO A 188 -15.71 29.62 11.76
CA PRO A 188 -14.97 29.22 10.55
C PRO A 188 -13.90 30.22 10.07
N GLY A 189 -13.58 31.26 10.86
CA GLY A 189 -12.66 32.33 10.49
C GLY A 189 -13.37 33.52 9.84
N ALA A 190 -12.64 34.30 9.04
CA ALA A 190 -13.15 35.54 8.43
C ALA A 190 -14.17 35.29 7.31
N SER A 191 -14.17 34.09 6.73
CA SER A 191 -15.08 33.71 5.64
C SER A 191 -16.53 33.54 6.11
N LEU A 192 -16.77 33.31 7.41
CA LEU A 192 -18.08 32.96 7.96
C LEU A 192 -18.73 31.77 7.25
N LEU A 193 -17.94 30.89 6.62
CA LEU A 193 -18.43 29.83 5.76
C LEU A 193 -19.19 28.77 6.56
N THR A 194 -20.44 28.52 6.17
CA THR A 194 -21.27 27.41 6.67
C THR A 194 -21.86 26.63 5.49
N ASN A 195 -22.39 25.43 5.76
CA ASN A 195 -23.04 24.62 4.74
C ASN A 195 -24.21 25.34 4.05
N GLU A 196 -25.00 26.08 4.83
CA GLU A 196 -26.15 26.84 4.34
C GLU A 196 -25.70 27.91 3.33
N LEU A 197 -24.67 28.69 3.66
CA LEU A 197 -24.10 29.71 2.79
C LEU A 197 -23.44 29.12 1.54
N LEU A 198 -22.86 27.92 1.65
CA LEU A 198 -22.33 27.18 0.51
C LEU A 198 -23.44 26.74 -0.45
N SER A 199 -24.58 26.30 0.09
CA SER A 199 -25.71 25.78 -0.69
C SER A 199 -26.46 26.84 -1.52
N GLU A 200 -26.41 28.10 -1.09
CA GLU A 200 -27.04 29.25 -1.77
C GLU A 200 -26.15 29.85 -2.87
N ALA A 201 -24.89 29.44 -2.98
CA ALA A 201 -23.98 29.93 -4.01
C ALA A 201 -24.44 29.51 -5.43
N PRO A 202 -24.37 30.40 -6.44
CA PRO A 202 -24.85 30.10 -7.78
C PRO A 202 -24.10 28.90 -8.40
N LYS A 203 -24.82 27.81 -8.68
CA LYS A 203 -24.31 26.55 -9.27
C LYS A 203 -23.60 26.70 -10.62
N LYS A 204 -23.63 27.87 -11.26
CA LYS A 204 -23.05 28.13 -12.60
C LYS A 204 -21.52 28.22 -12.67
N LYS A 205 -20.81 27.89 -11.59
CA LYS A 205 -19.35 27.66 -11.58
C LYS A 205 -18.94 26.56 -10.57
N ALA A 206 -19.87 25.68 -10.19
CA ALA A 206 -19.59 24.55 -9.31
C ALA A 206 -19.02 23.33 -10.08
N GLU A 207 -18.23 23.59 -11.13
CA GLU A 207 -17.21 22.65 -11.64
C GLU A 207 -15.84 22.96 -10.98
N TYR A 208 -15.81 23.86 -10.00
CA TYR A 208 -14.95 23.62 -8.85
C TYR A 208 -15.81 22.77 -7.91
N GLU A 209 -15.71 21.44 -8.02
CA GLU A 209 -15.62 20.63 -6.80
C GLU A 209 -14.75 21.47 -5.86
N TYR A 210 -15.28 21.84 -4.69
CA TYR A 210 -14.46 22.47 -3.66
C TYR A 210 -13.50 21.36 -3.22
N TYR A 211 -12.46 21.15 -4.03
CA TYR A 211 -11.24 20.46 -3.67
C TYR A 211 -10.65 21.34 -2.57
N GLY A 212 -11.22 21.23 -1.37
CA GLY A 212 -10.43 21.36 -0.18
C GLY A 212 -9.17 20.53 -0.42
N PHE A 213 -8.03 21.07 -0.01
CA PHE A 213 -6.79 20.34 -0.08
C PHE A 213 -6.81 19.24 0.99
N GLY A 214 -7.66 18.24 0.82
CA GLY A 214 -7.80 17.12 1.73
C GLY A 214 -9.12 16.37 1.68
N THR A 215 -9.37 15.60 2.74
CA THR A 215 -10.55 14.75 2.94
C THR A 215 -11.84 15.53 2.74
N GLU A 216 -12.81 14.89 2.08
CA GLU A 216 -14.15 15.39 1.82
C GLU A 216 -14.90 15.63 3.15
N PHE A 217 -14.63 16.76 3.81
CA PHE A 217 -15.29 17.13 5.05
C PHE A 217 -16.57 17.91 4.75
N LEU A 218 -17.66 17.49 5.41
CA LEU A 218 -18.89 18.24 5.48
C LEU A 218 -18.61 19.57 6.19
N VAL A 219 -18.78 20.68 5.46
CA VAL A 219 -18.74 22.03 6.01
C VAL A 219 -19.76 22.10 7.17
N PRO A 220 -19.38 22.55 8.38
CA PRO A 220 -20.31 22.62 9.49
C PRO A 220 -21.50 23.55 9.19
N THR A 221 -22.67 23.18 9.71
CA THR A 221 -23.85 24.05 9.69
C THR A 221 -23.71 25.16 10.72
N PHE A 222 -24.58 26.17 10.62
CA PHE A 222 -24.68 27.20 11.64
C PHE A 222 -24.97 26.59 13.03
N GLN A 223 -25.83 25.57 13.07
CA GLN A 223 -26.19 24.86 14.31
C GLN A 223 -25.01 24.06 14.90
N ASP A 224 -24.15 23.50 14.06
CA ASP A 224 -22.95 22.81 14.53
C ASP A 224 -22.02 23.78 15.25
N PHE A 225 -21.84 24.99 14.73
CA PHE A 225 -21.03 26.02 15.39
C PHE A 225 -21.61 26.47 16.73
N LEU A 226 -22.93 26.66 16.81
CA LEU A 226 -23.59 26.99 18.08
C LEU A 226 -23.47 25.87 19.12
N SER A 227 -23.63 24.62 18.70
CA SER A 227 -23.61 23.44 19.57
C SER A 227 -22.20 22.90 19.84
N GLN A 228 -21.16 23.53 19.30
CA GLN A 228 -19.78 23.06 19.35
C GLN A 228 -19.57 21.66 18.75
N ASN A 229 -20.45 21.24 17.83
CA ASN A 229 -20.41 19.94 17.16
C ASN A 229 -19.50 19.96 15.92
N TYR A 230 -18.30 20.52 16.05
CA TYR A 230 -17.30 20.63 14.97
C TYR A 230 -15.89 20.23 15.46
N ALA A 231 -15.81 19.36 16.46
CA ALA A 231 -14.55 18.95 17.07
C ALA A 231 -13.59 18.26 16.09
N ALA A 232 -14.11 17.54 15.09
CA ALA A 232 -13.30 16.93 14.04
C ALA A 232 -12.59 18.01 13.20
N GLN A 233 -13.32 19.05 12.83
CA GLN A 233 -12.85 20.21 12.07
C GLN A 233 -11.87 21.07 12.89
N ALA A 234 -12.18 21.32 14.16
CA ALA A 234 -11.34 22.12 15.06
C ALA A 234 -10.03 21.43 15.46
N LYS A 235 -9.92 20.11 15.29
CA LYS A 235 -8.73 19.33 15.68
C LYS A 235 -7.49 19.77 14.92
N TYR A 236 -7.61 20.06 13.63
CA TYR A 236 -6.47 20.48 12.81
C TYR A 236 -6.08 21.92 13.12
N THR A 237 -7.03 22.85 13.12
CA THR A 237 -6.79 24.24 13.47
C THR A 237 -6.13 24.39 14.85
N SER A 238 -6.58 23.63 15.85
CA SER A 238 -6.01 23.65 17.20
C SER A 238 -4.61 23.04 17.27
N LYS A 239 -4.36 21.96 16.52
CA LYS A 239 -3.01 21.40 16.37
C LYS A 239 -2.08 22.40 15.70
N THR A 240 -2.52 23.06 14.64
CA THR A 240 -1.76 24.10 13.94
C THR A 240 -1.46 25.27 14.86
N ALA A 241 -2.45 25.79 15.59
CA ALA A 241 -2.25 26.87 16.57
C ALA A 241 -1.18 26.52 17.63
N ALA A 242 -1.15 25.26 18.07
CA ALA A 242 -0.21 24.79 19.10
C ALA A 242 1.20 24.52 18.57
N GLN A 243 1.35 24.08 17.31
CA GLN A 243 2.61 23.53 16.80
C GLN A 243 3.27 24.38 15.72
N ALA A 244 2.51 25.22 15.00
CA ALA A 244 3.02 25.88 13.80
C ALA A 244 4.18 26.86 14.05
N LYS A 245 4.36 27.33 15.29
CA LYS A 245 5.53 28.14 15.68
C LYS A 245 6.86 27.41 15.49
N THR A 246 6.89 26.08 15.59
CA THR A 246 8.12 25.29 15.44
C THR A 246 8.32 24.81 14.00
N TRP A 247 7.45 25.20 13.06
CA TRP A 247 7.56 24.79 11.67
C TRP A 247 8.58 25.64 10.92
N ASN A 248 9.04 25.14 9.79
CA ASN A 248 10.01 25.85 8.96
C ASN A 248 9.38 27.11 8.37
N ARG A 249 9.96 28.27 8.69
CA ARG A 249 9.51 29.54 8.14
C ARG A 249 10.21 29.80 6.80
N LEU A 250 9.42 29.83 5.73
CA LEU A 250 9.87 30.14 4.38
C LEU A 250 9.47 31.55 3.99
N GLU A 251 10.20 32.15 3.05
CA GLU A 251 9.73 33.39 2.43
C GLU A 251 8.52 33.12 1.53
N ALA A 252 7.61 34.09 1.40
CA ALA A 252 6.37 33.92 0.64
C ALA A 252 6.63 33.50 -0.82
N LYS A 253 7.69 34.04 -1.44
CA LYS A 253 8.08 33.70 -2.81
C LYS A 253 8.53 32.24 -2.91
N GLU A 254 9.44 31.82 -2.03
CA GLU A 254 9.94 30.44 -1.98
C GLU A 254 8.81 29.44 -1.69
N CYS A 255 7.93 29.77 -0.73
CA CYS A 255 6.76 28.96 -0.41
C CYS A 255 5.85 28.80 -1.64
N SER A 256 5.57 29.89 -2.36
CA SER A 256 4.73 29.86 -3.55
C SER A 256 5.35 29.05 -4.70
N GLU A 257 6.67 29.07 -4.86
CA GLU A 257 7.37 28.27 -5.87
C GLU A 257 7.35 26.78 -5.50
N ILE A 258 7.54 26.45 -4.22
CA ILE A 258 7.51 25.06 -3.71
C ILE A 258 6.12 24.44 -3.87
N TYR A 259 5.07 25.15 -3.45
CA TYR A 259 3.69 24.67 -3.54
C TYR A 259 3.04 24.88 -4.91
N GLY A 260 3.59 25.76 -5.75
CA GLY A 260 3.16 25.96 -7.15
C GLY A 260 3.83 25.04 -8.15
N SER A 261 4.89 24.32 -7.76
CA SER A 261 5.57 23.29 -8.57
C SER A 261 4.97 21.90 -8.36
N GLU A 262 5.20 20.97 -9.29
CA GLU A 262 4.67 19.59 -9.23
C GLU A 262 5.06 18.86 -7.93
N CYS A 263 4.13 18.81 -6.98
CA CYS A 263 4.11 17.99 -5.76
C CYS A 263 5.27 18.19 -4.76
N LYS A 264 6.22 19.09 -5.00
CA LYS A 264 7.36 19.30 -4.09
C LYS A 264 6.92 19.77 -2.70
N GLY A 265 5.97 20.70 -2.64
CA GLY A 265 5.37 21.18 -1.39
C GLY A 265 4.64 20.10 -0.61
N LEU A 266 4.10 19.07 -1.27
CA LEU A 266 3.41 17.94 -0.64
C LEU A 266 4.35 16.81 -0.21
N ARG A 267 5.51 16.71 -0.87
CA ARG A 267 6.50 15.67 -0.62
C ARG A 267 7.47 16.08 0.49
N ASP A 268 8.01 17.29 0.40
CA ASP A 268 9.06 17.78 1.28
C ASP A 268 8.47 18.52 2.50
N TYR A 269 7.27 19.08 2.33
CA TYR A 269 6.46 19.77 3.34
C TYR A 269 5.04 19.15 3.35
N ARG A 270 4.16 19.55 4.28
CA ARG A 270 2.75 19.11 4.31
C ARG A 270 1.87 20.32 4.58
N ASP A 271 1.46 20.50 5.83
CA ASP A 271 0.64 21.61 6.28
C ASP A 271 1.38 22.94 6.11
N VAL A 272 0.64 23.98 5.72
CA VAL A 272 1.19 25.30 5.43
C VAL A 272 0.38 26.37 6.15
N VAL A 273 1.08 27.28 6.83
CA VAL A 273 0.46 28.47 7.43
C VAL A 273 0.90 29.71 6.68
N LEU A 274 -0.04 30.38 6.02
CA LEU A 274 0.19 31.69 5.43
C LEU A 274 0.01 32.76 6.51
N VAL A 275 1.14 33.35 6.92
CA VAL A 275 1.16 34.39 7.94
C VAL A 275 0.88 35.75 7.31
N THR A 276 -0.26 36.35 7.66
CA THR A 276 -0.65 37.68 7.16
C THR A 276 0.01 38.80 7.97
N LYS A 277 0.26 39.94 7.33
CA LYS A 277 0.72 41.16 8.01
C LYS A 277 -0.46 41.80 8.74
N GLY A 278 -0.30 42.10 10.04
CA GLY A 278 -1.30 42.80 10.84
C GLY A 278 -1.59 42.12 12.18
N SER A 279 -2.47 42.73 12.97
CA SER A 279 -2.84 42.26 14.32
C SER A 279 -4.04 41.30 14.33
N GLY A 280 -4.80 41.21 13.24
CA GLY A 280 -5.99 40.39 13.13
C GLY A 280 -7.09 41.12 12.37
N TRP A 281 -8.33 40.70 12.60
CA TRP A 281 -9.53 41.32 12.08
C TRP A 281 -10.65 41.34 13.13
N ARG A 282 -11.61 42.25 12.98
CA ARG A 282 -12.89 42.24 13.70
C ARG A 282 -14.00 42.02 12.69
N ARG A 283 -15.09 41.38 13.10
CA ARG A 283 -16.22 41.11 12.20
C ARG A 283 -16.83 42.42 11.70
N ALA A 284 -16.94 43.43 12.56
CA ALA A 284 -17.43 44.76 12.20
C ALA A 284 -16.61 45.48 11.12
N ASP A 285 -15.30 45.19 11.03
CA ASP A 285 -14.41 45.83 10.06
C ASP A 285 -14.51 45.20 8.66
N LEU A 286 -14.95 43.94 8.59
CA LEU A 286 -15.00 43.14 7.35
C LEU A 286 -16.41 43.02 6.78
N TRP A 287 -17.42 42.87 7.64
CA TRP A 287 -18.78 42.54 7.25
C TRP A 287 -19.77 43.59 7.72
N ASN A 288 -20.54 44.12 6.77
CA ASN A 288 -21.70 44.96 7.05
C ASN A 288 -22.98 44.11 7.01
N LEU A 289 -23.27 43.43 8.12
CA LEU A 289 -24.42 42.52 8.22
C LEU A 289 -25.70 43.26 8.67
N SER A 290 -26.85 42.66 8.38
CA SER A 290 -28.12 43.12 8.95
C SER A 290 -28.17 42.84 10.46
N ILE A 291 -29.06 43.55 11.19
CA ILE A 291 -29.23 43.36 12.65
C ILE A 291 -29.48 41.88 12.99
N ALA A 292 -30.36 41.21 12.24
CA ALA A 292 -30.67 39.80 12.47
C ALA A 292 -29.46 38.87 12.23
N ALA A 293 -28.62 39.17 11.23
CA ALA A 293 -27.41 38.40 10.97
C ALA A 293 -26.30 38.72 11.99
N ASP A 294 -26.23 39.96 12.49
CA ASP A 294 -25.34 40.34 13.59
C ASP A 294 -25.66 39.57 14.87
N GLU A 295 -26.94 39.52 15.26
CA GLU A 295 -27.41 38.76 16.43
C GLU A 295 -27.13 37.26 16.27
N LEU A 296 -27.29 36.75 15.06
CA LEU A 296 -27.01 35.35 14.72
C LEU A 296 -25.53 35.03 14.95
N TRP A 297 -24.60 35.81 14.40
CA TRP A 297 -23.16 35.53 14.46
C TRP A 297 -22.49 35.86 15.80
N GLU A 298 -23.08 36.72 16.62
CA GLU A 298 -22.49 37.17 17.88
C GLU A 298 -21.98 36.05 18.82
N PRO A 299 -22.71 34.94 19.06
CA PRO A 299 -22.22 33.84 19.89
C PRO A 299 -21.05 33.03 19.29
N ILE A 300 -20.81 33.09 17.97
CA ILE A 300 -19.78 32.27 17.28
C ILE A 300 -18.55 33.13 16.95
N VAL A 301 -18.79 34.28 16.32
CA VAL A 301 -17.78 35.27 15.92
C VAL A 301 -18.24 36.64 16.42
N PRO A 302 -17.88 37.05 17.65
CA PRO A 302 -18.33 38.31 18.23
C PRO A 302 -17.92 39.53 17.39
N ARG A 303 -18.78 40.54 17.35
CA ARG A 303 -18.67 41.69 16.45
C ARG A 303 -17.34 42.43 16.57
N ASP A 304 -16.97 42.78 17.79
CA ASP A 304 -15.86 43.69 18.09
C ASP A 304 -14.62 42.98 18.63
N GLN A 305 -14.67 41.64 18.77
CA GLN A 305 -13.54 40.88 19.26
C GLN A 305 -12.48 40.72 18.16
N LEU A 306 -11.22 41.03 18.50
CA LEU A 306 -10.09 40.79 17.61
C LEU A 306 -9.85 39.28 17.44
N LYS A 307 -9.78 38.82 16.20
CA LYS A 307 -9.52 37.44 15.81
C LYS A 307 -8.29 37.35 14.91
N THR A 308 -7.58 36.23 15.01
CA THR A 308 -6.28 36.03 14.34
C THR A 308 -6.31 35.00 13.21
N LEU A 309 -7.34 34.13 13.19
CA LEU A 309 -7.55 33.15 12.13
C LEU A 309 -8.40 33.75 11.01
N TRP A 310 -7.88 33.76 9.78
CA TRP A 310 -8.60 34.22 8.60
C TRP A 310 -9.33 33.08 7.89
N CYS A 311 -8.65 31.95 7.69
CA CYS A 311 -9.19 30.80 6.99
C CYS A 311 -8.43 29.54 7.44
N ASP A 312 -9.10 28.40 7.41
CA ASP A 312 -8.48 27.09 7.60
C ASP A 312 -9.14 26.14 6.60
N THR A 313 -8.36 25.54 5.70
CA THR A 313 -8.86 24.49 4.82
C THR A 313 -8.94 23.21 5.64
N GLN A 314 -10.15 22.68 5.78
CA GLN A 314 -10.43 21.41 6.43
C GLN A 314 -10.28 20.26 5.45
#